data_AF-A0A2G9NPL4-F1
#
_entry.id   AF-A0A2G9NPL4-F1
#
_cell.length_a   1.000
_cell.length_b   1.000
_cell.length_c   1.000
_cell.angle_alpha   90.00
_cell.angle_beta   90.00
_cell.angle_gamma   90.00
#
_symmetry.space_group_name_H-M   'P 1'
#
loop_
_entity.id
_entity.type
_entity.pdbx_description
1 polymer ?
#
loop_
_entity_poly.entity_id
_entity_poly.type
_entity_poly.pdbx_seq_one_letter_code
_entity_poly.pdbx_strand_id
1 'polypeptide(L)'
;MSVVDLSSFADFLPIFSFLIVLLVVYAVLHKTGIFEGKLIQAVIAILMAVVFITFRGGREYLENVVPWFAILIMSLFFVLVLMAFVGKDVSSMGKGLGMFFVIALVLVFIISAIVVFSGDVSSLYSRLRESSSVYGAVVLVVVAGLVGWVLVKGK
;
A
#
# COMPACT_ATOMS: atom_id res chain seq x y z
N MET A 1 -36.63 -6.19 -4.93
CA MET A 1 -35.24 -5.71 -5.10
C MET A 1 -34.35 -6.92 -4.96
N SER A 2 -33.76 -7.39 -6.06
CA SER A 2 -32.75 -8.44 -6.03
C SER A 2 -31.51 -7.87 -5.36
N VAL A 3 -31.29 -8.26 -4.11
CA VAL A 3 -30.02 -8.02 -3.41
C VAL A 3 -29.00 -8.85 -4.17
N VAL A 4 -28.10 -8.17 -4.88
CA VAL A 4 -26.96 -8.86 -5.50
C VAL A 4 -26.12 -9.40 -4.36
N ASP A 5 -26.06 -10.72 -4.25
CA ASP A 5 -25.33 -11.40 -3.19
C ASP A 5 -23.83 -11.30 -3.47
N LEU A 6 -23.19 -10.27 -2.93
CA LEU A 6 -21.76 -10.00 -3.07
C LEU A 6 -20.90 -10.89 -2.15
N SER A 7 -21.53 -11.76 -1.37
CA SER A 7 -20.85 -12.68 -0.45
C SER A 7 -19.82 -13.56 -1.17
N SER A 8 -20.15 -14.08 -2.35
CA SER A 8 -19.21 -14.89 -3.15
C SER A 8 -17.99 -14.10 -3.65
N PHE A 9 -18.08 -12.77 -3.76
CA PHE A 9 -16.92 -11.93 -4.13
C PHE A 9 -15.99 -11.70 -2.94
N ALA A 10 -16.53 -11.67 -1.72
CA ALA A 10 -15.75 -11.51 -0.50
C ALA A 10 -14.79 -12.69 -0.27
N ASP A 11 -15.16 -13.90 -0.70
CA ASP A 11 -14.31 -15.09 -0.61
C ASP A 11 -13.03 -14.98 -1.46
N PHE A 12 -13.02 -14.14 -2.50
CA PHE A 12 -11.85 -13.89 -3.34
C PHE A 12 -10.96 -12.73 -2.85
N LEU A 13 -11.41 -11.94 -1.86
CA LEU A 13 -10.62 -10.82 -1.31
C LEU A 13 -9.20 -11.22 -0.89
N PRO A 14 -8.97 -12.35 -0.19
CA PRO A 14 -7.63 -12.78 0.15
C PRO A 14 -6.74 -13.02 -1.08
N ILE A 15 -7.30 -13.62 -2.14
CA ILE A 15 -6.58 -13.91 -3.38
C ILE A 15 -6.21 -12.60 -4.09
N PHE A 16 -7.11 -11.64 -4.17
CA PHE A 16 -6.82 -10.33 -4.75
C PHE A 16 -5.78 -9.55 -3.95
N SER A 17 -5.89 -9.56 -2.62
CA SER A 17 -4.89 -8.98 -1.72
C SER A 17 -3.50 -9.60 -1.95
N PHE A 18 -3.41 -10.92 -2.07
CA PHE A 18 -2.16 -11.61 -2.41
C PHE A 18 -1.58 -11.14 -3.74
N LEU A 19 -2.40 -11.11 -4.80
CA LEU A 19 -1.97 -10.70 -6.14
C LEU A 19 -1.51 -9.23 -6.17
N ILE A 20 -2.20 -8.33 -5.47
CA ILE A 20 -1.82 -6.92 -5.38
C ILE A 20 -0.46 -6.78 -4.73
N VAL A 21 -0.23 -7.42 -3.57
CA VAL A 21 1.07 -7.34 -2.89
C VAL A 21 2.18 -7.92 -3.75
N LEU A 22 1.94 -9.09 -4.36
CA LEU A 22 2.88 -9.71 -5.28
C LEU A 22 3.27 -8.74 -6.40
N LEU A 23 2.29 -8.12 -7.05
CA LEU A 23 2.51 -7.19 -8.17
C LEU A 23 3.25 -5.94 -7.71
N VAL A 24 2.87 -5.34 -6.58
CA VAL A 24 3.52 -4.14 -6.04
C VAL A 24 4.96 -4.44 -5.65
N VAL A 25 5.21 -5.51 -4.90
CA VAL A 25 6.57 -5.90 -4.48
C VAL A 25 7.44 -6.23 -5.70
N TYR A 26 6.91 -7.00 -6.66
CA TYR A 26 7.63 -7.31 -7.89
C TYR A 26 7.93 -6.04 -8.71
N ALA A 27 6.96 -5.15 -8.86
CA ALA A 27 7.15 -3.88 -9.59
C ALA A 27 8.22 -3.00 -8.93
N VAL A 28 8.23 -2.95 -7.60
CA VAL A 28 9.27 -2.23 -6.83
C VAL A 28 10.64 -2.87 -7.06
N LEU A 29 10.77 -4.19 -6.90
CA LEU A 29 12.04 -4.91 -7.12
C LEU A 29 12.56 -4.75 -8.55
N HIS A 30 11.67 -4.84 -9.53
CA HIS A 30 12.02 -4.67 -10.94
C HIS A 30 12.45 -3.23 -11.24
N LYS A 31 11.84 -2.23 -10.60
CA LYS A 31 12.19 -0.82 -10.81
C LYS A 31 13.45 -0.40 -10.07
N THR A 32 13.71 -0.98 -8.91
CA THR A 32 14.91 -0.68 -8.11
C THR A 32 16.15 -1.40 -8.63
N GLY A 33 15.97 -2.55 -9.32
CA GLY A 33 17.10 -3.30 -9.89
C GLY A 33 18.02 -3.92 -8.85
N ILE A 34 17.54 -4.10 -7.60
CA ILE A 34 18.37 -4.60 -6.49
C ILE A 34 18.87 -6.03 -6.74
N PHE A 35 18.09 -6.85 -7.44
CA PHE A 35 18.44 -8.23 -7.76
C PHE A 35 18.52 -8.44 -9.27
N GLU A 36 19.61 -9.05 -9.73
CA GLU A 36 19.76 -9.46 -11.12
C GLU A 36 19.00 -10.78 -11.34
N GLY A 37 18.06 -10.79 -12.28
CA GLY A 37 17.30 -11.98 -12.66
C GLY A 37 15.80 -11.89 -12.34
N LYS A 38 14.99 -11.91 -13.39
CA LYS A 38 13.52 -11.82 -13.31
C LYS A 38 12.90 -12.92 -12.44
N LEU A 39 13.46 -14.13 -12.49
CA LEU A 39 13.02 -15.26 -11.68
C LEU A 39 13.25 -15.03 -10.19
N ILE A 40 14.42 -14.51 -9.80
CA ILE A 40 14.75 -14.23 -8.39
C ILE A 40 13.82 -13.14 -7.85
N GLN A 41 13.59 -12.08 -8.62
CA GLN A 41 12.65 -11.02 -8.26
C GLN A 41 11.23 -11.57 -8.05
N ALA A 42 10.75 -12.45 -8.93
CA ALA A 42 9.43 -13.07 -8.82
C ALA A 42 9.32 -13.97 -7.58
N VAL A 43 10.33 -14.80 -7.31
CA VAL A 43 10.35 -15.67 -6.12
C VAL A 43 10.33 -14.85 -4.83
N ILE A 44 11.15 -13.80 -4.74
CA ILE A 44 11.17 -12.92 -3.56
C ILE A 44 9.81 -12.23 -3.39
N ALA A 45 9.21 -11.74 -4.47
CA ALA A 45 7.90 -11.11 -4.42
C ALA A 45 6.80 -12.08 -3.95
N ILE A 46 6.84 -13.34 -4.40
CA ILE A 46 5.93 -14.39 -3.93
C ILE A 46 6.12 -14.65 -2.44
N LEU A 47 7.35 -14.84 -1.97
CA LEU A 47 7.64 -15.07 -0.56
C LEU A 47 7.12 -13.91 0.30
N MET A 48 7.38 -12.66 -0.12
CA MET A 48 6.88 -11.48 0.57
C MET A 48 5.35 -11.41 0.57
N ALA A 49 4.69 -11.75 -0.53
CA ALA A 49 3.23 -11.76 -0.61
C ALA A 49 2.61 -12.84 0.30
N VAL A 50 3.21 -14.04 0.38
CA VAL A 50 2.78 -15.11 1.30
C VAL A 50 2.92 -14.68 2.76
N VAL A 51 4.05 -14.07 3.10
CA VAL A 51 4.29 -13.51 4.42
C VAL A 51 3.20 -12.47 4.72
N PHE A 52 2.99 -11.51 3.83
CA PHE A 52 2.05 -10.41 4.03
C PHE A 52 0.59 -10.85 4.22
N ILE A 53 0.11 -11.86 3.48
CA ILE A 53 -1.26 -12.38 3.64
C ILE A 53 -1.44 -13.19 4.93
N THR A 54 -0.36 -13.82 5.40
CA THR A 54 -0.35 -14.57 6.66
C THR A 54 -0.47 -13.62 7.85
N PHE A 55 0.08 -12.40 7.75
CA PHE A 55 -0.08 -11.37 8.77
C PHE A 55 -1.48 -10.73 8.71
N ARG A 56 -2.18 -10.80 9.85
CA ARG A 56 -3.51 -10.18 10.01
C ARG A 56 -3.49 -8.68 9.70
N GLY A 57 -2.53 -7.94 10.26
CA GLY A 57 -2.40 -6.50 10.02
C GLY A 57 -2.12 -6.13 8.55
N GLY A 58 -1.39 -6.97 7.80
CA GLY A 58 -1.17 -6.75 6.36
C GLY A 58 -2.45 -6.88 5.55
N ARG A 59 -3.29 -7.86 5.88
CA ARG A 59 -4.61 -8.03 5.24
C ARG A 59 -5.57 -6.90 5.57
N GLU A 60 -5.69 -6.54 6.85
CA GLU A 60 -6.53 -5.42 7.29
C GLU A 60 -6.06 -4.10 6.66
N TYR A 61 -4.75 -3.93 6.44
CA TYR A 61 -4.22 -2.80 5.68
C TYR A 61 -4.78 -2.75 4.25
N LEU A 62 -4.72 -3.85 3.50
CA LEU A 62 -5.20 -3.89 2.12
C LEU A 62 -6.70 -3.71 2.04
N GLU A 63 -7.47 -4.35 2.93
CA GLU A 63 -8.92 -4.20 2.98
C GLU A 63 -9.35 -2.75 3.20
N ASN A 64 -8.58 -2.00 3.98
CA ASN A 64 -8.82 -0.57 4.17
C ASN A 64 -8.31 0.28 3.00
N VAL A 65 -7.15 -0.05 2.41
CA VAL A 65 -6.49 0.79 1.38
C VAL A 65 -7.09 0.60 -0.02
N VAL A 66 -7.46 -0.64 -0.38
CA VAL A 66 -7.96 -0.98 -1.73
C VAL A 66 -9.21 -0.18 -2.12
N PRO A 67 -10.25 -0.02 -1.26
CA PRO A 67 -11.41 0.80 -1.58
C PRO A 67 -11.05 2.26 -1.91
N TRP A 68 -10.10 2.85 -1.18
CA TRP A 68 -9.65 4.22 -1.45
C TRP A 68 -8.92 4.36 -2.78
N PHE A 69 -8.07 3.40 -3.13
CA PHE A 69 -7.44 3.36 -4.45
C PHE A 69 -8.46 3.22 -5.57
N ALA A 70 -9.49 2.36 -5.38
CA ALA A 70 -10.57 2.21 -6.36
C ALA A 70 -11.33 3.52 -6.57
N ILE A 71 -11.71 4.22 -5.49
CA ILE A 71 -12.39 5.53 -5.57
C ILE A 71 -11.53 6.55 -6.32
N LEU A 72 -10.22 6.61 -6.02
CA LEU A 72 -9.30 7.52 -6.70
C LEU A 72 -9.17 7.21 -8.19
N ILE A 73 -8.98 5.95 -8.56
CA ILE A 73 -8.87 5.53 -9.97
C ILE A 73 -10.18 5.86 -10.72
N MET A 74 -11.34 5.57 -10.11
CA MET A 74 -12.64 5.91 -10.69
C MET A 74 -12.81 7.42 -10.85
N SER A 75 -12.43 8.21 -9.84
CA SER A 75 -12.46 9.67 -9.90
C SER A 75 -11.56 10.21 -11.02
N LEU A 76 -10.33 9.70 -11.12
CA LEU A 76 -9.40 10.07 -12.19
C LEU A 76 -9.97 9.74 -13.57
N PHE A 77 -10.56 8.55 -13.72
CA PHE A 77 -11.24 8.15 -14.95
C PHE A 77 -12.37 9.13 -15.31
N PHE A 78 -13.23 9.49 -14.37
CA PHE A 78 -14.30 10.46 -14.60
C PHE A 78 -13.77 11.85 -14.98
N VAL A 79 -12.70 12.32 -14.33
CA VAL A 79 -12.06 13.59 -14.66
C VAL A 79 -11.52 13.57 -16.10
N LEU A 80 -10.88 12.47 -16.51
CA LEU A 80 -10.38 12.31 -17.88
C LEU A 80 -11.53 12.28 -18.90
N VAL A 81 -12.63 11.59 -18.60
CA VAL A 81 -13.83 11.55 -19.46
C VAL A 81 -14.45 12.94 -19.60
N LEU A 82 -14.65 13.67 -18.50
CA LEU A 82 -15.18 15.04 -18.55
C LEU A 82 -14.28 15.97 -19.36
N MET A 83 -12.96 15.84 -19.22
CA MET A 83 -11.99 16.61 -20.01
C MET A 83 -12.09 16.30 -21.50
N ALA A 84 -12.25 15.02 -21.87
CA ALA A 84 -12.45 14.61 -23.25
C ALA A 84 -13.72 15.24 -23.85
N PHE A 85 -14.80 15.36 -23.06
CA PHE A 85 -16.03 16.04 -23.49
C PHE A 85 -15.90 17.56 -23.60
N VAL A 86 -15.07 18.19 -22.77
CA VAL A 86 -14.82 19.64 -22.81
C VAL A 86 -13.95 20.04 -24.03
N GLY A 87 -13.35 19.08 -24.73
CA GLY A 87 -12.57 19.33 -25.94
C GLY A 87 -11.26 20.08 -25.69
N LYS A 88 -10.83 20.21 -24.42
CA LYS A 88 -9.49 20.71 -24.10
C LYS A 88 -8.49 19.58 -24.33
N ASP A 89 -7.47 19.86 -25.13
CA ASP A 89 -6.34 18.97 -25.28
C ASP A 89 -5.80 18.58 -23.90
N VAL A 90 -5.58 17.28 -23.72
CA VAL A 90 -5.04 16.70 -22.48
C VAL A 90 -3.67 17.29 -22.12
N SER A 91 -2.98 17.92 -23.09
CA SER A 91 -1.73 18.65 -22.87
C SER A 91 -1.90 19.93 -22.03
N SER A 92 -3.12 20.49 -21.94
CA SER A 92 -3.44 21.63 -21.07
C SER A 92 -3.67 21.22 -19.62
N MET A 93 -3.54 19.93 -19.29
CA MET A 93 -3.54 19.44 -17.91
C MET A 93 -2.25 19.94 -17.24
N GLY A 94 -2.30 21.17 -16.75
CA GLY A 94 -1.18 21.81 -16.08
C GLY A 94 -0.68 20.89 -14.96
N LYS A 95 0.65 20.80 -14.83
CA LYS A 95 1.36 20.01 -13.80
C LYS A 95 0.72 20.11 -12.40
N GLY A 96 0.00 21.19 -12.09
CA GLY A 96 -0.75 21.42 -10.86
C GLY A 96 -1.89 20.42 -10.59
N LEU A 97 -2.70 20.00 -11.57
CA LEU A 97 -3.82 19.08 -11.30
C LEU A 97 -3.32 17.68 -10.99
N GLY A 98 -2.31 17.21 -11.74
CA GLY A 98 -1.63 15.95 -11.45
C GLY A 98 -0.92 15.97 -10.09
N MET A 99 -0.26 17.08 -9.76
CA MET A 99 0.41 17.23 -8.46
C MET A 99 -0.57 17.26 -7.29
N PHE A 100 -1.71 17.95 -7.42
CA PHE A 100 -2.79 17.90 -6.43
C PHE A 100 -3.30 16.48 -6.21
N PHE A 101 -3.51 15.73 -7.30
CA PHE A 101 -3.97 14.35 -7.23
C PHE A 101 -2.95 13.43 -6.52
N VAL A 102 -1.65 13.60 -6.83
CA VAL A 102 -0.58 12.84 -6.15
C VAL A 102 -0.53 13.19 -4.66
N ILE A 103 -0.61 14.47 -4.29
CA ILE A 103 -0.62 14.90 -2.88
C ILE A 103 -1.82 14.33 -2.15
N ALA A 104 -3.01 14.37 -2.76
CA ALA A 104 -4.22 13.79 -2.18
C ALA A 104 -4.07 12.27 -1.98
N LEU A 105 -3.48 11.57 -2.94
CA LEU A 105 -3.23 10.12 -2.87
C LEU A 105 -2.23 9.78 -1.75
N VAL A 106 -1.17 10.57 -1.60
CA VAL A 106 -0.21 10.43 -0.49
C VAL A 106 -0.87 10.68 0.86
N LEU A 107 -1.71 11.71 0.99
CA LEU A 107 -2.44 11.98 2.24
C LEU A 107 -3.40 10.84 2.61
N VAL A 108 -4.17 10.34 1.65
CA VAL A 108 -5.07 9.19 1.87
C VAL A 108 -4.30 7.95 2.26
N PHE A 109 -3.14 7.71 1.63
CA PHE A 109 -2.24 6.62 1.99
C PHE A 109 -1.73 6.75 3.43
N ILE A 110 -1.30 7.94 3.85
CA ILE A 110 -0.85 8.21 5.21
C ILE A 110 -1.99 8.03 6.22
N ILE A 111 -3.18 8.58 5.94
CA ILE A 111 -4.35 8.44 6.83
C ILE A 111 -4.74 6.97 6.97
N SER A 112 -4.80 6.23 5.86
CA SER A 112 -5.12 4.80 5.88
C SER A 112 -4.09 4.00 6.67
N ALA A 113 -2.79 4.31 6.49
CA ALA A 113 -1.74 3.70 7.30
C ALA A 113 -1.93 4.01 8.79
N ILE A 114 -2.17 5.28 9.17
CA ILE A 114 -2.39 5.64 10.57
C ILE A 114 -3.61 4.91 11.14
N VAL A 115 -4.73 4.87 10.44
CA VAL A 115 -5.96 4.22 10.94
C VAL A 115 -5.74 2.72 11.14
N VAL A 116 -5.18 2.03 10.15
CA VAL A 116 -4.91 0.58 10.23
C VAL A 116 -3.92 0.29 11.35
N PHE A 117 -2.81 1.01 11.37
CA PHE A 117 -1.80 0.78 12.40
C PHE A 117 -2.26 1.30 13.77
N SER A 118 -3.20 2.23 13.89
CA SER A 118 -3.65 2.76 15.20
C SER A 118 -4.40 1.72 16.05
N GLY A 119 -5.17 0.83 15.41
CA GLY A 119 -5.84 -0.28 16.09
C GLY A 119 -4.84 -1.24 16.73
N ASP A 120 -3.82 -1.64 15.96
CA ASP A 120 -2.73 -2.47 16.45
C ASP A 120 -1.81 -1.70 17.41
N VAL A 121 -1.54 -0.41 17.16
CA VAL A 121 -0.67 0.43 17.99
C VAL A 121 -1.28 0.61 19.36
N SER A 122 -2.60 0.72 19.54
CA SER A 122 -3.21 0.81 20.88
C SER A 122 -3.04 -0.48 21.70
N SER A 123 -3.13 -1.64 21.04
CA SER A 123 -2.91 -2.96 21.65
C SER A 123 -1.43 -3.31 21.85
N LEU A 124 -0.56 -2.79 20.97
CA LEU A 124 0.89 -2.78 21.15
C LEU A 124 1.27 -1.80 22.27
N TYR A 125 0.64 -0.64 22.38
CA TYR A 125 0.92 0.35 23.43
C TYR A 125 0.56 -0.20 24.81
N SER A 126 -0.57 -0.91 24.93
CA SER A 126 -0.94 -1.58 26.18
C SER A 126 0.00 -2.77 26.48
N ARG A 127 0.36 -3.59 25.49
CA ARG A 127 1.34 -4.70 25.66
C ARG A 127 2.78 -4.23 25.92
N LEU A 128 3.18 -3.10 25.34
CA LEU A 128 4.50 -2.45 25.52
C LEU A 128 4.56 -1.66 26.83
N ARG A 129 3.43 -1.21 27.37
CA ARG A 129 3.36 -0.57 28.68
C ARG A 129 3.41 -1.58 29.84
N GLU A 130 3.05 -2.83 29.59
CA GLU A 130 2.99 -3.89 30.61
C GLU A 130 4.26 -4.76 30.67
N SER A 131 4.98 -4.92 29.56
CA SER A 131 6.35 -5.47 29.56
C SER A 131 7.35 -4.31 29.68
N SER A 132 8.47 -4.47 30.39
CA SER A 132 9.48 -3.41 30.63
C SER A 132 10.21 -2.96 29.34
N SER A 133 9.46 -2.34 28.42
CA SER A 133 9.72 -2.29 26.98
C SER A 133 10.22 -0.93 26.52
N VAL A 134 11.15 -0.35 27.28
CA VAL A 134 12.04 0.68 26.74
C VAL A 134 12.99 0.03 25.70
N TYR A 135 13.37 -1.23 25.93
CA TYR A 135 14.23 -2.00 25.02
C TYR A 135 13.58 -2.27 23.66
N GLY A 136 12.28 -2.60 23.61
CA GLY A 136 11.60 -2.90 22.35
C GLY A 136 11.53 -1.70 21.40
N ALA A 137 11.16 -0.53 21.93
CA ALA A 137 11.08 0.71 21.15
C ALA A 137 12.47 1.17 20.67
N VAL A 138 13.49 1.09 21.53
CA VAL A 138 14.86 1.45 21.18
C VAL A 138 15.41 0.52 20.09
N VAL A 139 15.20 -0.79 20.20
CA VAL A 139 15.64 -1.76 19.18
C VAL A 139 14.94 -1.50 17.85
N LEU A 140 13.65 -1.18 17.84
CA LEU A 140 12.90 -0.92 16.61
C LEU A 140 13.39 0.35 15.90
N VAL A 141 13.66 1.43 16.65
CA VAL A 141 14.23 2.67 16.11
C VAL A 141 15.65 2.43 15.56
N VAL A 142 16.46 1.64 16.25
CA VAL A 142 17.82 1.28 15.80
C VAL A 142 17.79 0.44 14.53
N VAL A 143 16.91 -0.57 14.45
CA VAL A 143 16.77 -1.42 13.27
C VAL A 143 16.23 -0.62 12.07
N ALA A 144 15.21 0.21 12.28
CA ALA A 144 14.68 1.09 11.23
C ALA A 144 15.75 2.07 10.71
N GLY A 145 16.55 2.65 11.61
CA GLY A 145 17.67 3.53 11.26
C GLY A 145 18.77 2.82 10.47
N LEU A 146 19.16 1.60 10.89
CA LEU A 146 20.16 0.80 10.20
C LEU A 146 19.71 0.38 8.80
N VAL A 147 18.47 -0.10 8.67
CA VAL A 147 17.91 -0.50 7.38
C VAL A 147 17.80 0.70 6.43
N GLY A 148 17.33 1.83 6.94
CA GLY A 148 17.30 3.10 6.19
C GLY A 148 18.69 3.53 5.72
N TRP A 149 19.70 3.41 6.59
CA TRP A 149 21.09 3.76 6.27
C TRP A 149 21.71 2.86 5.19
N VAL A 150 21.47 1.54 5.26
CA VAL A 150 21.96 0.58 4.26
C VAL A 150 21.30 0.82 2.89
N LEU A 151 20.01 1.15 2.87
CA LEU A 151 19.28 1.51 1.64
C LEU A 151 19.83 2.79 0.98
N VAL A 152 20.28 3.77 1.78
CA VAL A 152 20.85 5.03 1.27
C VAL A 152 22.28 4.86 0.78
N LYS A 153 23.10 4.03 1.45
CA LYS A 153 24.49 3.75 1.05
C LYS A 153 24.65 2.68 -0.02
N GLY A 154 23.60 1.92 -0.33
CA GLY A 154 23.60 0.88 -1.37
C GLY A 154 23.42 1.41 -2.80
N LYS A 155 23.38 2.72 -3.00
CA LYS A 155 23.56 3.40 -4.28
C LYS A 155 24.99 3.91 -4.39
#